data_AF-A0A9P7L8K6-F1
#
_entry.id   AF-A0A9P7L8K6-F1
#
_cell.length_a   1.000
_cell.length_b   1.000
_cell.length_c   1.000
_cell.angle_alpha   90.00
_cell.angle_beta   90.00
_cell.angle_gamma   90.00
#
_symmetry.space_group_name_H-M   'P 1'
#
loop_
_entity.id
_entity.type
_entity.pdbx_description
1 polymer ?
#
loop_
_entity_poly.entity_id
_entity_poly.type
_entity_poly.pdbx_seq_one_letter_code
_entity_poly.pdbx_strand_id
1 'polypeptide(L)'
;MMRFVGKMFFINAGWALSHHPQTTSVPLVTVRNCTYSGVYNSQYNQYYFLGAPFSQPPVRFSIAQGLNTTWDGIRTANEHPVHRYGYGYDQDGFGQSEDCLYLNIVRPAGLHDDGLPVAAWIHGGLEMGGATDPRYNLSFIVEQSVTLGKPVIGVSLNYRLSAFGFLVGVLNNDEELRSGIKGMMIPYEVEKTTGKTRDELVDELLELYPNDQSIGIPSLEIWPHVFQPGDDYAKDLGLQYRRFNAISGDFVMHYQRRRANEAWAKHGVPSYAYHFNIMPNGHRPQGGVAFVFHNINGDGYDTNPFGGNGTYPADAKAMSKTISTAWINFVNGLDPNEDSAPDVFNGNK
;
A
#
# COMPACT_ATOMS: atom_id res chain seq x y z
N MET A 1 -27.08 17.27 26.46
CA MET A 1 -26.67 18.69 26.39
C MET A 1 -25.15 18.72 26.54
N MET A 2 -24.43 18.60 25.41
CA MET A 2 -22.97 18.49 25.32
C MET A 2 -22.32 19.84 25.66
N ARG A 3 -21.46 19.87 26.67
CA ARG A 3 -20.62 21.04 26.98
C ARG A 3 -19.28 20.89 26.27
N PHE A 4 -19.11 21.62 25.17
CA PHE A 4 -17.79 21.95 24.64
C PHE A 4 -17.17 23.02 25.55
N VAL A 5 -16.05 22.71 26.20
CA VAL A 5 -15.21 23.72 26.85
C VAL A 5 -14.09 24.07 25.89
N GLY A 6 -14.38 25.00 24.98
CA GLY A 6 -13.38 25.63 24.12
C GLY A 6 -12.50 26.57 24.94
N LYS A 7 -11.18 26.34 24.94
CA LYS A 7 -10.21 27.37 25.32
C LYS A 7 -9.86 28.19 24.08
N MET A 8 -10.45 29.38 24.03
CA MET A 8 -10.15 30.46 23.11
C MET A 8 -8.82 31.08 23.53
N PHE A 9 -7.79 31.04 22.68
CA PHE A 9 -6.53 31.76 22.90
C PHE A 9 -6.47 32.94 21.93
N PHE A 10 -6.35 34.14 22.49
CA PHE A 10 -6.17 35.38 21.75
C PHE A 10 -4.78 35.42 21.11
N ILE A 11 -4.75 35.79 19.83
CA ILE A 11 -3.56 36.14 19.07
C ILE A 11 -3.03 37.46 19.65
N ASN A 12 -1.76 37.48 20.06
CA ASN A 12 -1.01 38.72 20.17
C ASN A 12 0.21 38.61 19.25
N ALA A 13 0.23 39.50 18.25
CA ALA A 13 1.20 39.55 17.18
C ALA A 13 2.46 40.35 17.61
N GLY A 14 3.61 39.96 17.07
CA GLY A 14 4.94 40.51 17.32
C GLY A 14 5.82 39.40 17.91
N TRP A 15 6.88 38.92 17.28
CA TRP A 15 8.01 39.71 16.77
C TRP A 15 8.73 39.06 15.56
N ALA A 16 9.23 39.96 14.69
CA ALA A 16 10.39 39.85 13.81
C ALA A 16 10.50 38.62 12.88
N LEU A 17 9.90 38.73 11.69
CA LEU A 17 10.40 38.05 10.50
C LEU A 17 11.76 38.64 10.15
N SER A 18 12.84 37.90 10.44
CA SER A 18 14.12 38.12 9.78
C SER A 18 13.90 37.91 8.27
N HIS A 19 13.82 39.01 7.53
CA HIS A 19 13.82 38.98 6.07
C HIS A 19 15.22 38.56 5.63
N HIS A 20 15.44 37.26 5.47
CA HIS A 20 16.55 36.79 4.66
C HIS A 20 16.28 37.23 3.21
N PRO A 21 17.24 37.89 2.54
CA PRO A 21 17.09 38.26 1.14
C PRO A 21 16.82 36.98 0.32
N GLN A 22 15.62 36.92 -0.26
CA GLN A 22 15.20 35.86 -1.15
C GLN A 22 16.00 35.98 -2.45
N THR A 23 17.10 35.23 -2.55
CA THR A 23 17.79 35.09 -3.82
C THR A 23 16.88 34.32 -4.78
N THR A 24 16.42 35.00 -5.82
CA THR A 24 15.69 34.48 -6.99
C THR A 24 16.55 33.53 -7.86
N SER A 25 17.51 32.84 -7.24
CA SER A 25 18.36 31.87 -7.91
C SER A 25 17.62 30.55 -8.02
N VAL A 26 17.55 30.00 -9.23
CA VAL A 26 17.06 28.65 -9.50
C VAL A 26 17.76 27.67 -8.54
N PRO A 27 17.02 26.88 -7.74
CA PRO A 27 17.65 25.97 -6.79
C PRO A 27 18.41 24.87 -7.54
N LEU A 28 19.68 24.67 -7.20
CA LEU A 28 20.53 23.65 -7.80
C LEU A 28 20.88 22.58 -6.77
N VAL A 29 20.89 21.32 -7.20
CA VAL A 29 21.38 20.19 -6.40
C VAL A 29 22.30 19.32 -7.22
N THR A 30 23.51 19.09 -6.73
CA THR A 30 24.46 18.17 -7.36
C THR A 30 24.33 16.79 -6.74
N VAL A 31 24.07 15.79 -7.57
CA VAL A 31 24.04 14.36 -7.21
C VAL A 31 25.18 13.64 -7.92
N ARG A 32 25.34 12.33 -7.67
CA ARG A 32 26.41 11.52 -8.26
C ARG A 32 26.44 11.57 -9.79
N ASN A 33 25.28 11.67 -10.43
CA ASN A 33 25.14 11.56 -11.88
C ASN A 33 25.13 12.91 -12.61
N CYS A 34 24.66 13.99 -11.99
CA CYS A 34 24.58 15.34 -12.60
C CYS A 34 24.18 16.41 -11.58
N THR A 35 24.03 17.66 -12.04
CA THR A 35 23.36 18.73 -11.30
C THR A 35 21.93 18.90 -11.80
N TYR A 36 20.94 18.99 -10.90
CA TYR A 36 19.56 19.32 -11.23
C TYR A 36 19.21 20.76 -10.88
N SER A 37 18.43 21.42 -11.74
CA SER A 37 17.73 22.67 -11.43
C SER A 37 16.28 22.38 -11.07
N GLY A 38 15.86 22.86 -9.91
CA GLY A 38 14.48 22.77 -9.42
C GLY A 38 13.69 24.06 -9.58
N VAL A 39 12.59 24.15 -8.85
CA VAL A 39 11.72 25.34 -8.78
C VAL A 39 11.56 25.77 -7.33
N TYR A 40 11.61 27.08 -7.10
CA TYR A 40 11.19 27.64 -5.82
C TYR A 40 9.69 27.94 -5.84
N ASN A 41 8.96 27.36 -4.90
CA ASN A 41 7.55 27.65 -4.66
C ASN A 41 7.43 28.65 -3.50
N SER A 42 7.02 29.88 -3.83
CA SER A 42 6.88 30.96 -2.85
C SER A 42 5.63 30.82 -1.97
N GLN A 43 4.60 30.10 -2.41
CA GLN A 43 3.38 29.89 -1.63
C GLN A 43 3.67 29.05 -0.38
N TYR A 44 4.48 28.00 -0.51
CA TYR A 44 4.82 27.10 0.58
C TYR A 44 6.24 27.30 1.15
N ASN A 45 7.00 28.26 0.59
CA ASN A 45 8.42 28.48 0.89
C ASN A 45 9.23 27.17 0.77
N GLN A 46 9.17 26.53 -0.39
CA GLN A 46 9.74 25.20 -0.65
C GLN A 46 10.53 25.14 -1.96
N TYR A 47 11.50 24.25 -2.03
CA TYR A 47 12.17 23.87 -3.28
C TYR A 47 11.63 22.54 -3.79
N TYR A 48 11.27 22.51 -5.07
CA TYR A 48 10.77 21.34 -5.77
C TYR A 48 11.82 20.84 -6.77
N PHE A 49 12.03 19.53 -6.78
CA PHE A 49 12.75 18.83 -7.85
C PHE A 49 11.85 17.70 -8.35
N LEU A 50 11.18 17.92 -9.48
CA LEU A 50 10.13 17.05 -10.00
C LEU A 50 10.65 16.29 -11.22
N GLY A 51 10.29 15.01 -11.35
CA GLY A 51 10.65 14.21 -12.52
C GLY A 51 12.13 13.86 -12.62
N ALA A 52 12.84 13.68 -11.49
CA ALA A 52 14.22 13.22 -11.50
C ALA A 52 14.28 11.68 -11.70
N PRO A 53 15.00 11.14 -12.71
CA PRO A 53 15.10 9.70 -12.90
C PRO A 53 15.89 9.07 -11.75
N PHE A 54 15.43 7.91 -11.26
CA PHE A 54 16.18 7.12 -10.26
C PHE A 54 16.65 5.77 -10.81
N SER A 55 16.22 5.41 -12.01
CA SER A 55 16.56 4.18 -12.72
C SER A 55 16.78 4.49 -14.19
N GLN A 56 17.48 3.60 -14.89
CA GLN A 56 17.44 3.57 -16.36
C GLN A 56 15.99 3.35 -16.84
N PRO A 57 15.65 3.81 -18.06
CA PRO A 57 14.38 3.49 -18.68
C PRO A 57 14.14 1.98 -18.61
N PRO A 58 12.95 1.55 -18.16
CA PRO A 58 12.73 0.14 -17.88
C PRO A 58 12.76 -0.66 -19.18
N VAL A 59 13.60 -1.69 -19.19
CA VAL A 59 13.46 -2.79 -20.15
C VAL A 59 12.29 -3.64 -19.66
N ARG A 60 11.38 -3.96 -20.59
CA ARG A 60 10.14 -4.66 -20.24
C ARG A 60 10.44 -5.97 -19.53
N PHE A 61 9.77 -6.20 -18.40
CA PHE A 61 9.89 -7.41 -17.57
C PHE A 61 11.28 -7.69 -16.99
N SER A 62 12.24 -6.77 -17.08
CA SER A 62 13.54 -6.87 -16.39
C SER A 62 13.46 -6.23 -15.00
N ILE A 63 14.48 -6.37 -14.16
CA ILE A 63 14.61 -5.54 -12.95
C ILE A 63 14.99 -4.12 -13.36
N ALA A 64 14.55 -3.12 -12.59
CA ALA A 64 15.03 -1.74 -12.71
C ALA A 64 16.55 -1.71 -12.48
N GLN A 65 17.29 -1.05 -13.38
CA GLN A 65 18.73 -0.91 -13.27
C GLN A 65 19.07 0.49 -12.79
N GLY A 66 19.98 0.60 -11.81
CA GLY A 66 20.46 1.89 -11.34
C GLY A 66 21.06 2.71 -12.49
N LEU A 67 20.98 4.04 -12.39
CA LEU A 67 21.58 4.94 -13.36
C LEU A 67 23.09 4.68 -13.47
N ASN A 68 23.55 4.30 -14.66
CA ASN A 68 24.95 4.01 -14.97
C ASN A 68 25.62 5.10 -15.82
N THR A 69 24.89 6.17 -16.13
CA THR A 69 25.37 7.31 -16.91
C THR A 69 25.50 8.54 -16.02
N THR A 70 26.56 9.31 -16.24
CA THR A 70 26.72 10.66 -15.72
C THR A 70 26.42 11.63 -16.87
N TRP A 71 25.81 12.76 -16.57
CA TRP A 71 25.49 13.79 -17.55
C TRP A 71 26.21 15.08 -17.21
N ASP A 72 26.84 15.68 -18.21
CA ASP A 72 27.45 16.99 -18.09
C ASP A 72 26.38 18.09 -18.06
N GLY A 73 26.62 19.13 -17.27
CA GLY A 73 25.74 20.30 -17.16
C GLY A 73 24.58 20.16 -16.16
N ILE A 74 23.58 21.03 -16.34
CA ILE A 74 22.42 21.16 -15.44
C ILE A 74 21.19 20.57 -16.13
N ARG A 75 20.50 19.63 -15.47
CA ARG A 75 19.24 19.05 -15.93
C ARG A 75 18.05 19.68 -15.22
N THR A 76 17.03 20.06 -15.96
CA THR A 76 15.81 20.61 -15.36
C THR A 76 14.95 19.52 -14.73
N ALA A 77 14.52 19.75 -13.49
CA ALA A 77 13.61 18.91 -12.70
C ALA A 77 12.46 19.78 -12.16
N ASN A 78 11.64 20.32 -13.06
CA ASN A 78 10.56 21.27 -12.75
C ASN A 78 9.16 20.77 -13.14
N GLU A 79 9.06 19.58 -13.75
CA GLU A 79 7.83 19.00 -14.24
C GLU A 79 7.62 17.62 -13.64
N HIS A 80 6.37 17.31 -13.30
CA HIS A 80 6.04 15.96 -12.86
C HIS A 80 6.26 14.95 -13.98
N PRO A 81 6.70 13.73 -13.67
CA PRO A 81 6.80 12.68 -14.68
C PRO A 81 5.40 12.31 -15.19
N VAL A 82 5.35 11.82 -16.42
CA VAL A 82 4.14 11.19 -16.95
C VAL A 82 3.68 10.05 -16.05
N HIS A 83 2.38 9.77 -16.06
CA HIS A 83 1.88 8.53 -15.45
C HIS A 83 2.48 7.34 -16.19
N ARG A 84 2.40 6.17 -15.56
CA ARG A 84 2.75 4.94 -16.25
C ARG A 84 1.52 4.21 -16.76
N TYR A 85 1.75 3.21 -17.59
CA TYR A 85 0.72 2.25 -17.96
C TYR A 85 0.15 1.49 -16.74
N GLY A 86 -1.14 1.72 -16.51
CA GLY A 86 -2.01 1.02 -15.57
C GLY A 86 -3.42 0.86 -16.17
N TYR A 87 -4.30 0.15 -15.49
CA TYR A 87 -5.60 -0.26 -16.06
C TYR A 87 -6.83 0.20 -15.27
N GLY A 88 -6.68 1.14 -14.33
CA GLY A 88 -7.78 1.62 -13.51
C GLY A 88 -8.10 3.10 -13.70
N TYR A 89 -9.18 3.56 -13.05
CA TYR A 89 -9.67 4.94 -13.13
C TYR A 89 -8.65 6.02 -12.75
N ASP A 90 -7.69 5.71 -11.88
CA ASP A 90 -6.59 6.62 -11.49
C ASP A 90 -5.61 6.92 -12.65
N GLN A 91 -5.74 6.26 -13.81
CA GLN A 91 -5.01 6.60 -15.03
C GLN A 91 -5.74 7.63 -15.91
N ASP A 92 -7.03 7.87 -15.67
CA ASP A 92 -7.86 8.68 -16.56
C ASP A 92 -7.40 10.14 -16.58
N GLY A 93 -7.24 10.69 -17.77
CA GLY A 93 -6.81 12.09 -17.96
C GLY A 93 -5.30 12.35 -17.84
N PHE A 94 -4.48 11.32 -17.61
CA PHE A 94 -3.02 11.45 -17.56
C PHE A 94 -2.33 10.84 -18.80
N GLY A 95 -1.29 11.50 -19.30
CA GLY A 95 -0.38 10.92 -20.29
C GLY A 95 0.41 9.76 -19.69
N GLN A 96 0.56 8.65 -20.42
CA GLN A 96 1.16 7.41 -19.93
C GLN A 96 2.42 7.01 -20.72
N SER A 97 3.41 6.45 -20.03
CA SER A 97 4.65 5.91 -20.63
C SER A 97 5.19 4.68 -19.87
N GLU A 98 5.92 3.79 -20.57
CA GLU A 98 6.74 2.78 -19.88
C GLU A 98 7.97 3.42 -19.22
N ASP A 99 8.52 4.49 -19.81
CA ASP A 99 9.57 5.31 -19.18
C ASP A 99 8.96 6.18 -18.08
N CYS A 100 8.90 5.62 -16.87
CA CYS A 100 8.13 6.18 -15.76
C CYS A 100 8.89 6.15 -14.42
N LEU A 101 10.14 5.68 -14.36
CA LEU A 101 10.88 5.50 -13.10
C LEU A 101 11.56 6.79 -12.63
N TYR A 102 10.70 7.72 -12.21
CA TYR A 102 11.04 9.06 -11.76
C TYR A 102 10.53 9.32 -10.34
N LEU A 103 11.22 10.21 -9.63
CA LEU A 103 10.84 10.69 -8.31
C LEU A 103 10.68 12.22 -8.29
N ASN A 104 9.92 12.68 -7.30
CA ASN A 104 9.68 14.08 -6.99
C ASN A 104 10.17 14.34 -5.56
N ILE A 105 10.82 15.48 -5.35
CA ILE A 105 11.36 15.90 -4.05
C ILE A 105 10.78 17.27 -3.72
N VAL A 106 10.25 17.40 -2.50
CA VAL A 106 9.78 18.65 -1.92
C VAL A 106 10.53 18.89 -0.61
N ARG A 107 11.27 20.00 -0.54
CA ARG A 107 12.08 20.36 0.64
C ARG A 107 11.75 21.78 1.11
N PRO A 108 11.70 22.06 2.42
CA PRO A 108 11.60 23.43 2.92
C PRO A 108 12.76 24.30 2.46
N ALA A 109 12.48 25.53 2.03
CA ALA A 109 13.52 26.50 1.71
C ALA A 109 14.10 27.16 2.97
N GLY A 110 15.34 27.62 2.89
CA GLY A 110 16.03 28.32 3.99
C GLY A 110 16.60 27.44 5.10
N LEU A 111 16.52 26.11 4.98
CA LEU A 111 17.18 25.17 5.90
C LEU A 111 18.46 24.63 5.24
N HIS A 112 19.62 24.79 5.88
CA HIS A 112 20.92 24.34 5.37
C HIS A 112 21.36 23.03 6.04
N ASP A 113 21.87 22.06 5.28
CA ASP A 113 22.66 20.85 5.67
C ASP A 113 22.36 20.08 6.97
N ASP A 114 21.19 20.23 7.59
CA ASP A 114 20.86 19.64 8.90
C ASP A 114 20.53 18.14 8.88
N GLY A 115 20.76 17.43 7.76
CA GLY A 115 20.43 16.01 7.66
C GLY A 115 18.95 15.71 7.95
N LEU A 116 18.04 16.51 7.37
CA LEU A 116 16.60 16.41 7.60
C LEU A 116 16.08 14.98 7.36
N PRO A 117 15.14 14.47 8.20
CA PRO A 117 14.45 13.22 7.93
C PRO A 117 13.72 13.24 6.58
N VAL A 118 13.68 12.08 5.91
CA VAL A 118 13.02 11.90 4.61
C VAL A 118 11.72 11.13 4.80
N ALA A 119 10.60 11.71 4.37
CA ALA A 119 9.30 11.06 4.29
C ALA A 119 9.05 10.63 2.84
N ALA A 120 9.16 9.33 2.56
CA ALA A 120 8.93 8.76 1.23
C ALA A 120 7.50 8.21 1.10
N TRP A 121 6.73 8.77 0.17
CA TRP A 121 5.40 8.32 -0.20
C TRP A 121 5.45 7.37 -1.40
N ILE A 122 5.03 6.14 -1.18
CA ILE A 122 4.83 5.12 -2.21
C ILE A 122 3.32 4.97 -2.38
N HIS A 123 2.80 5.39 -3.52
CA HIS A 123 1.36 5.30 -3.79
C HIS A 123 0.90 3.83 -3.82
N GLY A 124 -0.36 3.59 -3.47
CA GLY A 124 -0.98 2.27 -3.62
C GLY A 124 -1.46 1.99 -5.03
N GLY A 125 -2.33 0.99 -5.16
CA GLY A 125 -3.12 0.75 -6.37
C GLY A 125 -2.68 -0.46 -7.20
N LEU A 126 -1.41 -0.89 -7.10
CA LEU A 126 -0.78 -2.10 -7.69
C LEU A 126 -0.93 -2.26 -9.22
N GLU A 127 -2.15 -2.15 -9.73
CA GLU A 127 -2.55 -2.07 -11.14
C GLU A 127 -2.70 -0.62 -11.63
N MET A 128 -2.94 0.32 -10.71
CA MET A 128 -3.28 1.73 -11.00
C MET A 128 -2.61 2.72 -10.02
N GLY A 129 -2.76 4.03 -10.25
CA GLY A 129 -2.10 5.12 -9.50
C GLY A 129 -0.85 5.73 -10.15
N GLY A 130 -0.30 6.76 -9.50
CA GLY A 130 0.92 7.46 -9.91
C GLY A 130 1.30 8.57 -8.92
N ALA A 131 2.60 8.89 -8.82
CA ALA A 131 3.11 9.95 -7.94
C ALA A 131 2.80 11.38 -8.41
N THR A 132 2.32 11.52 -9.64
CA THR A 132 1.87 12.79 -10.25
C THR A 132 0.41 13.09 -9.92
N ASP A 133 -0.30 12.15 -9.29
CA ASP A 133 -1.67 12.38 -8.84
C ASP A 133 -1.73 13.58 -7.88
N PRO A 134 -2.55 14.61 -8.19
CA PRO A 134 -2.66 15.82 -7.36
C PRO A 134 -3.04 15.55 -5.90
N ARG A 135 -3.70 14.42 -5.60
CA ARG A 135 -4.03 14.00 -4.23
C ARG A 135 -2.78 13.76 -3.37
N TYR A 136 -1.62 13.49 -3.98
CA TYR A 136 -0.36 13.21 -3.29
C TYR A 136 0.61 14.39 -3.27
N ASN A 137 0.13 15.62 -3.46
CA ASN A 137 0.97 16.81 -3.35
C ASN A 137 1.59 16.94 -1.95
N LEU A 138 2.91 16.81 -1.86
CA LEU A 138 3.66 16.78 -0.59
C LEU A 138 3.88 18.17 0.03
N SER A 139 3.43 19.25 -0.60
CA SER A 139 3.70 20.61 -0.11
C SER A 139 3.12 20.86 1.28
N PHE A 140 1.88 20.40 1.51
CA PHE A 140 1.19 20.60 2.78
C PHE A 140 1.87 19.83 3.93
N ILE A 141 2.23 18.56 3.72
CA ILE A 141 2.87 17.77 4.78
C ILE A 141 4.28 18.31 5.11
N VAL A 142 5.01 18.80 4.11
CA VAL A 142 6.32 19.43 4.31
C VAL A 142 6.18 20.77 5.05
N GLU A 143 5.22 21.63 4.68
CA GLU A 143 4.95 22.89 5.39
C GLU A 143 4.54 22.65 6.85
N GLN A 144 3.64 21.69 7.08
CA GLN A 144 3.17 21.33 8.41
C GLN A 144 4.34 20.82 9.28
N SER A 145 5.28 20.08 8.70
CA SER A 145 6.47 19.60 9.40
C SER A 145 7.35 20.75 9.93
N VAL A 146 7.51 21.81 9.14
CA VAL A 146 8.26 23.02 9.53
C VAL A 146 7.52 23.75 10.65
N THR A 147 6.21 23.92 10.52
CA THR A 147 5.35 24.58 11.53
C THR A 147 5.41 23.86 12.88
N LEU A 148 5.54 22.53 12.87
CA LEU A 148 5.68 21.71 14.07
C LEU A 148 7.11 21.67 14.65
N GLY A 149 8.06 22.40 14.07
CA GLY A 149 9.47 22.38 14.48
C GLY A 149 10.17 21.05 14.20
N LYS A 150 9.65 20.24 13.28
CA LYS A 150 10.17 18.92 12.89
C LYS A 150 10.25 18.82 11.36
N PRO A 151 11.07 19.67 10.71
CA PRO A 151 11.11 19.75 9.25
C PRO A 151 11.51 18.41 8.61
N VAL A 152 10.83 18.05 7.54
CA VAL A 152 11.13 16.84 6.73
C VAL A 152 11.28 17.18 5.25
N ILE A 153 11.97 16.29 4.52
CA ILE A 153 11.97 16.27 3.06
C ILE A 153 10.90 15.28 2.60
N GLY A 154 9.98 15.72 1.76
CA GLY A 154 8.99 14.85 1.12
C GLY A 154 9.54 14.26 -0.18
N VAL A 155 9.36 12.97 -0.40
CA VAL A 155 9.70 12.28 -1.66
C VAL A 155 8.50 11.46 -2.14
N SER A 156 8.11 11.58 -3.40
CA SER A 156 7.15 10.66 -4.05
C SER A 156 7.78 10.05 -5.30
N LEU A 157 7.37 8.84 -5.68
CA LEU A 157 7.97 8.14 -6.81
C LEU A 157 6.97 7.27 -7.56
N ASN A 158 7.20 7.13 -8.86
CA ASN A 158 6.53 6.15 -9.69
C ASN A 158 7.29 4.82 -9.64
N TYR A 159 6.56 3.72 -9.52
CA TYR A 159 7.09 2.35 -9.64
C TYR A 159 6.28 1.58 -10.66
N ARG A 160 6.74 0.38 -11.04
CA ARG A 160 6.03 -0.39 -12.05
C ARG A 160 4.74 -1.02 -11.54
N LEU A 161 3.63 -0.80 -12.23
CA LEU A 161 2.26 -1.29 -12.02
C LEU A 161 1.84 -2.38 -13.02
N SER A 162 0.79 -3.12 -12.63
CA SER A 162 0.10 -4.16 -13.38
C SER A 162 1.08 -5.13 -14.09
N ALA A 163 0.74 -5.65 -15.27
CA ALA A 163 1.58 -6.54 -16.08
C ALA A 163 3.01 -6.00 -16.27
N PHE A 164 3.21 -4.69 -16.34
CA PHE A 164 4.55 -4.13 -16.58
C PHE A 164 5.46 -4.16 -15.33
N GLY A 165 4.91 -4.34 -14.13
CA GLY A 165 5.66 -4.40 -12.87
C GLY A 165 5.50 -5.71 -12.10
N PHE A 166 4.38 -6.40 -12.31
CA PHE A 166 3.91 -7.53 -11.55
C PHE A 166 3.30 -8.59 -12.48
N LEU A 167 3.90 -8.81 -13.67
CA LEU A 167 3.43 -9.89 -14.54
C LEU A 167 3.56 -11.23 -13.79
N VAL A 168 2.43 -11.74 -13.33
CA VAL A 168 2.27 -13.12 -12.90
C VAL A 168 1.20 -13.70 -13.78
N GLY A 169 1.60 -14.66 -14.61
CA GLY A 169 0.67 -15.42 -15.43
C GLY A 169 -0.12 -16.43 -14.60
N VAL A 170 -0.98 -17.17 -15.28
CA VAL A 170 -1.65 -18.35 -14.75
C VAL A 170 -0.59 -19.36 -14.29
N LEU A 171 -0.51 -19.62 -12.98
CA LEU A 171 0.48 -20.51 -12.38
C LEU A 171 -0.07 -21.95 -12.36
N ASN A 172 0.51 -22.84 -13.15
CA ASN A 172 0.04 -24.22 -13.33
C ASN A 172 0.94 -25.27 -12.69
N ASN A 173 2.23 -24.95 -12.50
CA ASN A 173 3.20 -25.89 -11.93
C ASN A 173 4.08 -25.23 -10.88
N ASP A 174 4.83 -26.05 -10.16
CA ASP A 174 5.69 -25.59 -9.07
C ASP A 174 6.81 -24.66 -9.57
N GLU A 175 7.37 -24.88 -10.77
CA GLU A 175 8.42 -24.02 -11.33
C GLU A 175 7.92 -22.58 -11.59
N GLU A 176 6.71 -22.46 -12.15
CA GLU A 176 6.04 -21.18 -12.36
C GLU A 176 5.75 -20.49 -11.02
N LEU A 177 5.25 -21.23 -10.02
CA LEU A 177 5.00 -20.70 -8.68
C LEU A 177 6.29 -20.22 -8.00
N ARG A 178 7.37 -21.01 -8.08
CA ARG A 178 8.70 -20.62 -7.56
C ARG A 178 9.17 -19.31 -8.18
N SER A 179 8.97 -19.16 -9.49
CA SER A 179 9.33 -17.93 -10.21
C SER A 179 8.47 -16.74 -9.76
N GLY A 180 7.17 -16.94 -9.56
CA GLY A 180 6.26 -15.93 -9.00
C GLY A 180 6.66 -15.48 -7.59
N ILE A 181 6.94 -16.43 -6.69
CA ILE A 181 7.40 -16.14 -5.31
C ILE A 181 8.71 -15.36 -5.33
N LYS A 182 9.69 -15.80 -6.13
CA LYS A 182 10.95 -15.05 -6.27
C LYS A 182 10.67 -13.63 -6.77
N GLY A 183 9.90 -13.50 -7.84
CA GLY A 183 9.61 -12.19 -8.44
C GLY A 183 8.90 -11.22 -7.50
N MET A 184 7.98 -11.70 -6.67
CA MET A 184 7.10 -10.83 -5.87
C MET A 184 7.48 -10.71 -4.39
N MET A 185 8.03 -11.76 -3.78
CA MET A 185 8.07 -11.90 -2.32
C MET A 185 9.50 -11.92 -1.76
N ILE A 186 10.47 -12.41 -2.54
CA ILE A 186 11.84 -12.61 -2.06
C ILE A 186 12.80 -11.61 -2.72
N PRO A 187 13.37 -10.64 -1.96
CA PRO A 187 14.35 -9.68 -2.48
C PRO A 187 15.59 -10.35 -3.07
N TYR A 188 16.24 -9.70 -4.04
CA TYR A 188 17.45 -10.24 -4.67
C TYR A 188 18.64 -10.35 -3.71
N GLU A 189 18.76 -9.43 -2.76
CA GLU A 189 19.87 -9.39 -1.80
C GLU A 189 19.54 -10.03 -0.44
N VAL A 190 18.53 -10.91 -0.40
CA VAL A 190 18.05 -11.53 0.84
C VAL A 190 19.14 -12.31 1.58
N GLU A 191 20.11 -12.89 0.85
CA GLU A 191 21.26 -13.58 1.41
C GLU A 191 22.06 -12.72 2.39
N LYS A 192 22.16 -11.40 2.14
CA LYS A 192 22.90 -10.48 3.02
C LYS A 192 22.24 -10.33 4.40
N THR A 193 20.92 -10.54 4.49
CA THR A 193 20.16 -10.34 5.72
C THR A 193 19.80 -11.65 6.40
N THR A 194 19.63 -12.74 5.65
CA THR A 194 19.19 -14.04 6.19
C THR A 194 20.28 -15.11 6.18
N GLY A 195 21.33 -14.96 5.37
CA GLY A 195 22.32 -16.00 5.11
C GLY A 195 21.82 -17.15 4.23
N LYS A 196 20.58 -17.10 3.74
CA LYS A 196 19.97 -18.12 2.86
C LYS A 196 19.78 -17.58 1.46
N THR A 197 20.03 -18.43 0.48
CA THR A 197 19.74 -18.17 -0.92
C THR A 197 18.24 -18.00 -1.15
N ARG A 198 17.89 -17.37 -2.28
CA ARG A 198 16.49 -17.22 -2.66
C ARG A 198 15.83 -18.58 -2.89
N ASP A 199 16.53 -19.55 -3.44
CA ASP A 199 15.97 -20.88 -3.70
C ASP A 199 15.73 -21.66 -2.41
N GLU A 200 16.65 -21.61 -1.43
CA GLU A 200 16.42 -22.21 -0.10
C GLU A 200 15.19 -21.61 0.60
N LEU A 201 15.01 -20.29 0.52
CA LEU A 201 13.84 -19.64 1.09
C LEU A 201 12.54 -20.03 0.36
N VAL A 202 12.59 -20.24 -0.96
CA VAL A 202 11.44 -20.75 -1.71
C VAL A 202 11.14 -22.19 -1.32
N ASP A 203 12.16 -23.04 -1.14
CA ASP A 203 11.99 -24.43 -0.72
C ASP A 203 11.30 -24.52 0.65
N GLU A 204 11.78 -23.75 1.63
CA GLU A 204 11.17 -23.67 2.95
C GLU A 204 9.72 -23.18 2.89
N LEU A 205 9.45 -22.16 2.06
CA LEU A 205 8.09 -21.65 1.89
C LEU A 205 7.17 -22.69 1.24
N LEU A 206 7.64 -23.40 0.22
CA LEU A 206 6.83 -24.40 -0.48
C LEU A 206 6.63 -25.69 0.34
N GLU A 207 7.49 -25.96 1.32
CA GLU A 207 7.28 -27.02 2.32
C GLU A 207 6.14 -26.67 3.29
N LEU A 208 6.08 -25.40 3.73
CA LEU A 208 5.00 -24.90 4.60
C LEU A 208 3.65 -24.80 3.89
N TYR A 209 3.67 -24.62 2.57
CA TYR A 209 2.48 -24.52 1.73
C TYR A 209 2.51 -25.66 0.71
N PRO A 210 2.10 -26.89 1.04
CA PRO A 210 2.14 -27.99 0.09
C PRO A 210 1.13 -27.78 -1.06
N ASN A 211 1.37 -28.46 -2.17
CA ASN A 211 0.44 -28.46 -3.32
C ASN A 211 -0.77 -29.35 -3.05
N ASP A 212 -1.60 -28.93 -2.09
CA ASP A 212 -2.82 -29.63 -1.68
C ASP A 212 -3.99 -28.64 -1.68
N GLN A 213 -4.91 -28.84 -2.62
CA GLN A 213 -6.08 -27.97 -2.79
C GLN A 213 -7.08 -28.08 -1.63
N SER A 214 -6.98 -29.09 -0.78
CA SER A 214 -7.86 -29.25 0.40
C SER A 214 -7.56 -28.25 1.51
N ILE A 215 -6.33 -27.71 1.55
CA ILE A 215 -5.88 -26.75 2.56
C ILE A 215 -5.58 -25.36 1.99
N GLY A 216 -5.74 -25.17 0.67
CA GLY A 216 -5.51 -23.88 0.03
C GLY A 216 -6.63 -22.87 0.23
N ILE A 217 -6.47 -21.66 -0.32
CA ILE A 217 -7.42 -20.55 -0.20
C ILE A 217 -7.97 -20.13 -1.57
N PRO A 218 -9.29 -19.99 -1.78
CA PRO A 218 -10.37 -20.25 -0.81
C PRO A 218 -10.40 -21.71 -0.34
N SER A 219 -11.13 -22.04 0.74
CA SER A 219 -11.28 -23.44 1.18
C SER A 219 -12.22 -24.21 0.24
N LEU A 220 -12.20 -25.56 0.30
CA LEU A 220 -13.16 -26.39 -0.45
C LEU A 220 -14.59 -26.31 0.12
N GLU A 221 -14.75 -25.92 1.38
CA GLU A 221 -16.06 -25.65 1.97
C GLU A 221 -16.72 -24.42 1.31
N ILE A 222 -15.93 -23.36 1.15
CA ILE A 222 -16.40 -22.08 0.57
C ILE A 222 -16.57 -22.19 -0.95
N TRP A 223 -15.62 -22.85 -1.61
CA TRP A 223 -15.66 -23.07 -3.05
C TRP A 223 -15.36 -24.54 -3.34
N PRO A 224 -16.38 -25.41 -3.47
CA PRO A 224 -16.21 -26.86 -3.60
C PRO A 224 -15.80 -27.30 -5.02
N HIS A 225 -14.84 -26.59 -5.60
CA HIS A 225 -14.26 -26.90 -6.91
C HIS A 225 -12.79 -27.27 -6.77
N VAL A 226 -12.43 -28.48 -7.19
CA VAL A 226 -11.04 -28.91 -7.28
C VAL A 226 -10.56 -28.66 -8.70
N PHE A 227 -9.54 -27.82 -8.86
CA PHE A 227 -8.96 -27.49 -10.15
C PHE A 227 -8.28 -28.73 -10.75
N GLN A 228 -8.51 -28.97 -12.03
CA GLN A 228 -7.97 -30.08 -12.81
C GLN A 228 -7.40 -29.56 -14.13
N PRO A 229 -6.34 -30.19 -14.69
CA PRO A 229 -5.81 -29.79 -15.99
C PRO A 229 -6.91 -29.76 -17.07
N GLY A 230 -7.05 -28.62 -17.74
CA GLY A 230 -8.00 -28.43 -18.84
C GLY A 230 -9.40 -27.94 -18.42
N ASP A 231 -9.68 -27.82 -17.12
CA ASP A 231 -10.90 -27.14 -16.65
C ASP A 231 -10.86 -25.63 -16.96
N ASP A 232 -12.02 -25.00 -17.10
CA ASP A 232 -12.11 -23.58 -17.49
C ASP A 232 -11.59 -22.62 -16.40
N TYR A 233 -11.79 -22.93 -15.12
CA TYR A 233 -11.20 -22.16 -14.02
C TYR A 233 -9.67 -22.29 -13.98
N ALA A 234 -9.12 -23.48 -14.25
CA ALA A 234 -7.67 -23.68 -14.31
C ALA A 234 -7.03 -22.92 -15.48
N LYS A 235 -7.73 -22.76 -16.61
CA LYS A 235 -7.25 -21.91 -17.72
C LYS A 235 -7.14 -20.45 -17.31
N ASP A 236 -8.09 -19.96 -16.51
CA ASP A 236 -8.16 -18.55 -16.12
C ASP A 236 -7.30 -18.21 -14.89
N LEU A 237 -7.21 -19.13 -13.93
CA LEU A 237 -6.64 -18.87 -12.59
C LEU A 237 -5.38 -19.69 -12.29
N GLY A 238 -5.27 -20.86 -12.91
CA GLY A 238 -4.12 -21.77 -12.79
C GLY A 238 -4.29 -22.82 -11.72
N LEU A 239 -3.64 -23.97 -11.92
CA LEU A 239 -3.70 -25.09 -10.98
C LEU A 239 -3.11 -24.75 -9.60
N GLN A 240 -2.21 -23.77 -9.52
CA GLN A 240 -1.60 -23.31 -8.26
C GLN A 240 -2.42 -22.20 -7.58
N TYR A 241 -3.58 -21.81 -8.13
CA TYR A 241 -4.35 -20.65 -7.65
C TYR A 241 -4.58 -20.70 -6.13
N ARG A 242 -5.05 -21.82 -5.59
CA ARG A 242 -5.36 -21.92 -4.16
C ARG A 242 -4.12 -21.79 -3.27
N ARG A 243 -3.01 -22.38 -3.71
CA ARG A 243 -1.73 -22.37 -3.00
C ARG A 243 -1.12 -20.97 -3.03
N PHE A 244 -1.11 -20.32 -4.19
CA PHE A 244 -0.61 -18.96 -4.35
C PHE A 244 -1.41 -17.95 -3.53
N ASN A 245 -2.74 -18.05 -3.50
CA ASN A 245 -3.56 -17.15 -2.68
C ASN A 245 -3.29 -17.32 -1.18
N ALA A 246 -3.06 -18.54 -0.71
CA ALA A 246 -2.68 -18.77 0.69
C ALA A 246 -1.35 -18.07 1.02
N ILE A 247 -0.32 -18.27 0.19
CA ILE A 247 1.01 -17.64 0.37
C ILE A 247 0.90 -16.11 0.29
N SER A 248 0.22 -15.59 -0.73
CA SER A 248 0.10 -14.16 -0.98
C SER A 248 -0.73 -13.44 0.09
N GLY A 249 -1.82 -14.07 0.54
CA GLY A 249 -2.64 -13.56 1.65
C GLY A 249 -1.82 -13.44 2.94
N ASP A 250 -0.99 -14.44 3.25
CA ASP A 250 -0.08 -14.39 4.40
C ASP A 250 0.95 -13.28 4.26
N PHE A 251 1.60 -13.17 3.10
CA PHE A 251 2.63 -12.17 2.85
C PHE A 251 2.11 -10.73 2.88
N VAL A 252 0.96 -10.48 2.23
CA VAL A 252 0.42 -9.13 2.01
C VAL A 252 -0.47 -8.67 3.16
N MET A 253 -1.31 -9.56 3.72
CA MET A 253 -2.34 -9.18 4.67
C MET A 253 -2.02 -9.63 6.11
N HIS A 254 -1.74 -10.92 6.31
CA HIS A 254 -1.69 -11.47 7.67
C HIS A 254 -0.38 -11.15 8.39
N TYR A 255 0.77 -11.33 7.72
CA TYR A 255 2.09 -11.09 8.29
C TYR A 255 2.28 -9.64 8.71
N GLN A 256 1.97 -8.68 7.83
CA GLN A 256 2.18 -7.25 8.10
C GLN A 256 1.35 -6.79 9.30
N ARG A 257 0.06 -7.17 9.34
CA ARG A 257 -0.84 -6.88 10.47
C ARG A 257 -0.33 -7.51 11.77
N ARG A 258 0.09 -8.77 11.72
CA ARG A 258 0.64 -9.47 12.89
C ARG A 258 1.89 -8.76 13.43
N ARG A 259 2.83 -8.40 12.55
CA ARG A 259 4.06 -7.68 12.91
C ARG A 259 3.79 -6.32 13.54
N ALA A 260 2.81 -5.58 13.01
CA ALA A 260 2.38 -4.31 13.59
C ALA A 260 1.82 -4.51 15.01
N ASN A 261 0.92 -5.48 15.20
CA ASN A 261 0.37 -5.80 16.52
C ASN A 261 1.45 -6.23 17.51
N GLU A 262 2.39 -7.09 17.10
CA GLU A 262 3.53 -7.49 17.94
C GLU A 262 4.39 -6.27 18.35
N ALA A 263 4.64 -5.35 17.42
CA ALA A 263 5.40 -4.13 17.70
C ALA A 263 4.67 -3.19 18.66
N TRP A 264 3.35 -3.00 18.50
CA TRP A 264 2.53 -2.17 19.38
C TRP A 264 2.40 -2.78 20.79
N ALA A 265 2.12 -4.08 20.87
CA ALA A 265 2.03 -4.81 22.13
C ALA A 265 3.33 -4.73 22.95
N LYS A 266 4.49 -4.81 22.28
CA LYS A 266 5.81 -4.65 22.93
C LYS A 266 6.00 -3.29 23.61
N HIS A 267 5.26 -2.26 23.18
CA HIS A 267 5.30 -0.91 23.75
C HIS A 267 4.08 -0.60 24.64
N GLY A 268 3.32 -1.62 25.05
CA GLY A 268 2.16 -1.45 25.91
C GLY A 268 0.98 -0.74 25.23
N VAL A 269 0.95 -0.72 23.89
CA VAL A 269 -0.18 -0.19 23.12
C VAL A 269 -1.14 -1.35 22.82
N PRO A 270 -2.39 -1.32 23.34
CA PRO A 270 -3.39 -2.31 22.98
C PRO A 270 -3.65 -2.28 21.48
N SER A 271 -3.70 -3.45 20.86
CA SER A 271 -3.94 -3.60 19.43
C SER A 271 -4.87 -4.78 19.18
N TYR A 272 -5.82 -4.59 18.26
CA TYR A 272 -6.85 -5.58 17.98
C TYR A 272 -6.85 -5.92 16.49
N ALA A 273 -6.94 -7.21 16.19
CA ALA A 273 -7.12 -7.69 14.83
C ALA A 273 -8.23 -8.73 14.82
N TYR A 274 -9.09 -8.65 13.81
CA TYR A 274 -10.13 -9.64 13.57
C TYR A 274 -9.88 -10.34 12.23
N HIS A 275 -10.34 -11.58 12.15
CA HIS A 275 -10.35 -12.37 10.94
C HIS A 275 -11.73 -13.00 10.82
N PHE A 276 -12.35 -12.84 9.66
CA PHE A 276 -13.60 -13.51 9.34
C PHE A 276 -13.49 -14.12 7.95
N ASN A 277 -14.11 -15.28 7.78
CA ASN A 277 -14.01 -16.11 6.58
C ASN A 277 -15.41 -16.46 6.04
N ILE A 278 -16.29 -15.47 5.95
CA ILE A 278 -17.62 -15.63 5.34
C ILE A 278 -17.62 -14.88 4.02
N MET A 279 -18.02 -15.57 2.94
CA MET A 279 -18.18 -14.98 1.62
C MET A 279 -19.48 -14.19 1.51
N PRO A 280 -19.50 -12.98 0.93
CA PRO A 280 -20.75 -12.29 0.63
C PRO A 280 -21.62 -13.06 -0.39
N ASN A 281 -22.92 -13.14 -0.15
CA ASN A 281 -23.85 -13.77 -1.09
C ASN A 281 -23.80 -13.09 -2.47
N GLY A 282 -23.85 -13.90 -3.54
CA GLY A 282 -23.87 -13.41 -4.92
C GLY A 282 -22.53 -12.87 -5.44
N HIS A 283 -21.43 -12.97 -4.68
CA HIS A 283 -20.12 -12.47 -5.09
C HIS A 283 -19.13 -13.61 -5.36
N ARG A 284 -18.20 -13.36 -6.30
CA ARG A 284 -16.98 -14.19 -6.46
C ARG A 284 -16.05 -13.98 -5.26
N PRO A 285 -15.07 -14.87 -5.01
CA PRO A 285 -14.11 -14.75 -3.90
C PRO A 285 -13.28 -13.47 -3.86
N GLN A 286 -13.39 -12.63 -4.89
CA GLN A 286 -12.72 -11.33 -5.01
C GLN A 286 -13.56 -10.15 -4.48
N GLY A 287 -14.77 -10.38 -3.95
CA GLY A 287 -15.70 -9.33 -3.50
C GLY A 287 -15.46 -8.82 -2.07
N GLY A 288 -15.61 -7.50 -1.88
CA GLY A 288 -15.20 -6.75 -0.68
C GLY A 288 -15.99 -6.95 0.63
N VAL A 289 -15.77 -6.02 1.56
CA VAL A 289 -16.12 -6.14 2.99
C VAL A 289 -17.59 -5.78 3.27
N ALA A 290 -18.52 -6.73 3.12
CA ALA A 290 -19.95 -6.49 3.34
C ALA A 290 -20.38 -6.40 4.81
N PHE A 291 -19.57 -6.93 5.73
CA PHE A 291 -20.04 -7.28 7.08
C PHE A 291 -19.76 -6.23 8.15
N VAL A 292 -18.97 -5.19 7.86
CA VAL A 292 -18.48 -4.27 8.91
C VAL A 292 -19.58 -3.36 9.47
N PHE A 293 -20.48 -2.86 8.62
CA PHE A 293 -21.41 -1.78 9.00
C PHE A 293 -22.86 -2.21 9.23
N HIS A 294 -23.13 -3.51 9.30
CA HIS A 294 -24.48 -4.03 9.55
C HIS A 294 -25.55 -3.57 8.54
N ASN A 295 -25.15 -3.37 7.28
CA ASN A 295 -26.05 -3.08 6.16
C ASN A 295 -26.81 -4.35 5.71
N ILE A 296 -27.57 -4.95 6.62
CA ILE A 296 -28.28 -6.23 6.39
C ILE A 296 -29.36 -6.15 5.30
N ASN A 297 -29.80 -4.93 4.96
CA ASN A 297 -30.73 -4.67 3.86
C ASN A 297 -30.06 -4.78 2.49
N GLY A 298 -28.72 -4.74 2.44
CA GLY A 298 -27.96 -4.75 1.20
C GLY A 298 -28.06 -3.43 0.43
N ASP A 299 -28.27 -2.31 1.13
CA ASP A 299 -28.42 -0.99 0.51
C ASP A 299 -27.15 -0.66 -0.31
N GLY A 300 -27.31 -0.37 -1.59
CA GLY A 300 -26.19 -0.11 -2.50
C GLY A 300 -25.52 -1.34 -3.11
N TYR A 301 -26.05 -2.55 -2.89
CA TYR A 301 -25.60 -3.77 -3.58
C TYR A 301 -26.59 -4.20 -4.68
N ASP A 302 -26.07 -4.63 -5.83
CA ASP A 302 -26.88 -5.25 -6.89
C ASP A 302 -27.49 -6.59 -6.44
N THR A 303 -26.75 -7.34 -5.61
CA THR A 303 -27.22 -8.56 -4.95
C THR A 303 -26.97 -8.45 -3.46
N ASN A 304 -28.02 -8.63 -2.65
CA ASN A 304 -27.91 -8.49 -1.19
C ASN A 304 -26.89 -9.51 -0.63
N PRO A 305 -25.80 -9.05 0.00
CA PRO A 305 -24.73 -9.91 0.52
C PRO A 305 -25.14 -10.74 1.73
N PHE A 306 -26.29 -10.43 2.36
CA PHE A 306 -26.89 -11.16 3.48
C PHE A 306 -28.07 -12.06 3.06
N GLY A 307 -28.32 -12.18 1.75
CA GLY A 307 -29.27 -13.12 1.17
C GLY A 307 -28.76 -14.57 1.22
N GLY A 308 -29.23 -15.43 0.32
CA GLY A 308 -28.81 -16.83 0.25
C GLY A 308 -29.75 -17.79 1.01
N ASN A 309 -29.32 -19.05 1.13
CA ASN A 309 -30.14 -20.16 1.64
C ASN A 309 -29.46 -20.87 2.83
N GLY A 310 -30.23 -21.68 3.56
CA GLY A 310 -29.71 -22.48 4.67
C GLY A 310 -29.38 -21.63 5.91
N THR A 311 -28.28 -21.96 6.60
CA THR A 311 -27.82 -21.23 7.81
C THR A 311 -27.08 -19.93 7.47
N TYR A 312 -26.57 -19.82 6.24
CA TYR A 312 -25.75 -18.69 5.80
C TYR A 312 -26.33 -17.31 6.15
N PRO A 313 -27.61 -16.99 5.87
CA PRO A 313 -28.15 -15.66 6.18
C PRO A 313 -28.10 -15.33 7.68
N ALA A 314 -28.27 -16.33 8.55
CA ALA A 314 -28.19 -16.15 9.99
C ALA A 314 -26.74 -15.92 10.42
N ASP A 315 -25.81 -16.73 9.93
CA ASP A 315 -24.38 -16.66 10.25
C ASP A 315 -23.78 -15.32 9.79
N ALA A 316 -24.09 -14.89 8.56
CA ALA A 316 -23.64 -13.62 7.99
C ALA A 316 -24.17 -12.41 8.78
N LYS A 317 -25.45 -12.42 9.17
CA LYS A 317 -26.06 -11.34 9.99
C LYS A 317 -25.50 -11.31 11.40
N ALA A 318 -25.29 -12.47 12.02
CA ALA A 318 -24.69 -12.58 13.34
C ALA A 318 -23.25 -12.04 13.33
N MET A 319 -22.43 -12.48 12.37
CA MET A 319 -21.07 -11.98 12.20
C MET A 319 -21.05 -10.46 11.98
N SER A 320 -21.93 -9.94 11.12
CA SER A 320 -21.98 -8.49 10.86
C SER A 320 -22.41 -7.68 12.08
N LYS A 321 -23.32 -8.22 12.91
CA LYS A 321 -23.65 -7.63 14.20
C LYS A 321 -22.45 -7.63 15.14
N THR A 322 -21.70 -8.74 15.21
CA THR A 322 -20.50 -8.85 16.04
C THR A 322 -19.44 -7.82 15.63
N ILE A 323 -19.12 -7.73 14.34
CA ILE A 323 -18.10 -6.79 13.84
C ILE A 323 -18.54 -5.34 14.07
N SER A 324 -19.79 -4.99 13.75
CA SER A 324 -20.28 -3.62 13.96
C SER A 324 -20.28 -3.22 15.44
N THR A 325 -20.65 -4.15 16.33
CA THR A 325 -20.57 -3.94 17.80
C THR A 325 -19.13 -3.70 18.25
N ALA A 326 -18.19 -4.51 17.78
CA ALA A 326 -16.77 -4.34 18.10
C ALA A 326 -16.23 -2.96 17.65
N TRP A 327 -16.62 -2.50 16.47
CA TRP A 327 -16.26 -1.15 16.01
C TRP A 327 -16.88 -0.05 16.87
N ILE A 328 -18.15 -0.18 17.25
CA ILE A 328 -18.82 0.78 18.15
C ILE A 328 -18.11 0.82 19.51
N ASN A 329 -17.79 -0.32 20.09
CA ASN A 329 -17.10 -0.41 21.38
C ASN A 329 -15.70 0.23 21.28
N PHE A 330 -14.93 -0.09 20.25
CA PHE A 330 -13.62 0.51 20.06
C PHE A 330 -13.67 2.04 19.92
N VAL A 331 -14.66 2.59 19.19
CA VAL A 331 -14.83 4.04 19.04
C VAL A 331 -15.18 4.73 20.37
N ASN A 332 -15.93 4.06 21.26
CA ASN A 332 -16.39 4.66 22.51
C ASN A 332 -15.44 4.41 23.69
N GLY A 333 -14.82 3.23 23.77
CA GLY A 333 -14.05 2.74 24.91
C GLY A 333 -12.60 2.34 24.60
N LEU A 334 -12.17 2.41 23.33
CA LEU A 334 -10.84 1.96 22.87
C LEU A 334 -10.57 0.45 23.07
N ASP A 335 -11.61 -0.32 23.40
CA ASP A 335 -11.59 -1.78 23.50
C ASP A 335 -12.79 -2.35 22.71
N PRO A 336 -12.58 -3.11 21.62
CA PRO A 336 -13.66 -3.71 20.87
C PRO A 336 -14.43 -4.79 21.66
N ASN A 337 -13.88 -5.28 22.77
CA ASN A 337 -14.43 -6.41 23.55
C ASN A 337 -15.18 -5.97 24.82
N GLU A 338 -15.37 -4.66 25.05
CA GLU A 338 -16.00 -4.14 26.27
C GLU A 338 -17.45 -4.65 26.45
N ASP A 339 -17.73 -5.34 27.58
CA ASP A 339 -18.98 -5.75 28.27
C ASP A 339 -20.30 -6.01 27.47
N SER A 340 -20.25 -6.05 26.14
CA SER A 340 -21.42 -6.05 25.26
C SER A 340 -21.23 -6.84 23.96
N ALA A 341 -19.97 -7.18 23.61
CA ALA A 341 -19.70 -8.14 22.56
C ALA A 341 -19.62 -9.54 23.19
N PRO A 342 -20.33 -10.56 22.67
CA PRO A 342 -20.07 -11.92 23.11
C PRO A 342 -18.58 -12.24 22.91
N ASP A 343 -18.08 -13.25 23.62
CA ASP A 343 -16.69 -13.73 23.62
C ASP A 343 -16.28 -14.35 22.26
N VAL A 344 -16.53 -13.65 21.15
CA VAL A 344 -16.51 -14.19 19.77
C VAL A 344 -15.12 -14.12 19.13
N PHE A 345 -14.18 -13.40 19.75
CA PHE A 345 -12.82 -13.23 19.21
C PHE A 345 -11.82 -14.28 19.70
N ASN A 346 -12.23 -15.22 20.54
CA ASN A 346 -11.45 -16.42 20.79
C ASN A 346 -11.63 -17.36 19.60
N GLY A 347 -10.55 -17.58 18.83
CA GLY A 347 -10.48 -18.43 17.64
C GLY A 347 -10.72 -19.93 17.88
N ASN A 348 -11.70 -20.27 18.71
CA ASN A 348 -12.21 -21.61 18.98
C ASN A 348 -13.65 -21.72 18.47
N LYS A 349 -13.83 -21.63 17.14
CA LYS A 349 -14.84 -22.38 16.41
C LYS A 349 -14.32 -22.68 15.01
#